data_AF-A0A4P8GSE9-F1
#
_entry.id   AF-A0A4P8GSE9-F1
#
_cell.length_a   1.000
_cell.length_b   1.000
_cell.length_c   1.000
_cell.angle_alpha   90.00
_cell.angle_beta   90.00
_cell.angle_gamma   90.00
#
_symmetry.space_group_name_H-M   'P 1'
#
loop_
_entity.id
_entity.type
_entity.pdbx_description
1 polymer ?
#
loop_
_entity_poly.entity_id
_entity_poly.type
_entity_poly.pdbx_seq_one_letter_code
_entity_poly.pdbx_strand_id
1 'polypeptide(L)'
;MMRGKRIAIWALCAVLLVGLGTVGVRLWTVHQMTSDWTLWPKEVPSKVQFAGRDFNCGPNPAPSTRTLDGLSLRGKTAGGADIYIVEPGPGQITVTSILVKTDIATYSCGVMGGPALLLDSSPAR
;
A
#
# COMPACT_ATOMS: atom_id res chain seq x y z
N MET A 1 -26.62 55.37 -3.15
CA MET A 1 -25.36 54.69 -2.75
C MET A 1 -25.51 53.23 -2.30
N MET A 2 -26.62 52.79 -1.68
CA MET A 2 -26.71 51.41 -1.14
C MET A 2 -26.83 50.31 -2.22
N ARG A 3 -27.42 50.60 -3.38
CA ARG A 3 -27.66 49.62 -4.45
C ARG A 3 -26.36 49.17 -5.15
N GLY A 4 -25.44 50.12 -5.42
CA GLY A 4 -24.12 49.82 -5.99
C GLY A 4 -23.23 48.99 -5.06
N LYS A 5 -23.26 49.28 -3.74
CA LYS A 5 -22.56 48.47 -2.73
C LYS A 5 -23.07 47.03 -2.69
N ARG A 6 -24.39 46.82 -2.76
CA ARG A 6 -24.99 45.47 -2.79
C ARG A 6 -24.56 44.70 -4.05
N ILE A 7 -24.58 45.34 -5.22
CA ILE A 7 -24.14 44.72 -6.47
C ILE A 7 -22.66 44.32 -6.40
N ALA A 8 -21.80 45.21 -5.87
CA ALA A 8 -20.38 44.92 -5.69
C ALA A 8 -20.13 43.74 -4.74
N ILE A 9 -20.89 43.64 -3.64
CA ILE A 9 -20.81 42.52 -2.70
C ILE A 9 -21.22 41.20 -3.39
N TRP A 10 -22.33 41.19 -4.12
CA TRP A 10 -22.77 40.00 -4.84
C TRP A 10 -21.77 39.56 -5.93
N ALA A 11 -21.20 40.51 -6.67
CA ALA A 11 -20.17 40.23 -7.64
C ALA A 11 -18.92 39.61 -6.98
N LEU A 12 -18.49 40.17 -5.85
CA LEU A 12 -17.36 39.62 -5.08
C LEU A 12 -17.65 38.19 -4.58
N CYS A 13 -18.85 37.94 -4.03
CA CYS A 13 -19.26 36.61 -3.60
C CYS A 13 -19.28 35.61 -4.77
N ALA A 14 -19.78 36.02 -5.93
CA ALA A 14 -19.81 35.15 -7.12
C ALA A 14 -18.39 34.78 -7.57
N VAL A 15 -17.46 35.75 -7.61
CA VAL A 15 -16.06 35.50 -7.97
C VAL A 15 -15.40 34.54 -6.97
N LEU A 16 -15.63 34.74 -5.67
CA LEU A 16 -15.10 33.85 -4.63
C LEU A 16 -15.64 32.43 -4.75
N LEU A 17 -16.95 32.26 -5.03
CA LEU A 17 -17.55 30.93 -5.21
C LEU A 17 -16.98 30.21 -6.42
N VAL A 18 -16.80 30.91 -7.55
CA VAL A 18 -16.17 30.33 -8.75
C VAL A 18 -14.71 29.96 -8.45
N GLY A 19 -13.96 30.85 -7.77
CA GLY A 19 -12.58 30.58 -7.36
C GLY A 19 -12.47 29.32 -6.49
N LEU A 20 -13.28 29.24 -5.43
CA LEU A 20 -13.33 28.06 -4.55
C LEU A 20 -13.72 26.79 -5.30
N GLY A 21 -14.70 26.88 -6.20
CA GLY A 21 -15.12 25.75 -7.03
C GLY A 21 -13.99 25.24 -7.91
N THR A 22 -13.25 26.13 -8.59
CA THR A 22 -12.13 25.73 -9.46
C THR A 22 -10.97 25.12 -8.68
N VAL A 23 -10.62 25.69 -7.51
CA VAL A 23 -9.59 25.13 -6.62
C VAL A 23 -10.03 23.77 -6.08
N GLY A 24 -11.29 23.65 -5.66
CA GLY A 24 -11.86 22.38 -5.18
C GLY A 24 -11.81 21.29 -6.24
N VAL A 25 -12.20 21.60 -7.48
CA VAL A 25 -12.11 20.65 -8.62
C VAL A 25 -10.67 20.24 -8.86
N ARG A 26 -9.71 21.18 -8.86
CA ARG A 26 -8.29 20.86 -9.05
C ARG A 26 -7.75 19.96 -7.95
N LEU A 27 -8.03 20.27 -6.69
CA LEU A 27 -7.63 19.44 -5.56
C LEU A 27 -8.26 18.05 -5.61
N TRP A 28 -9.52 17.95 -6.01
CA TRP A 28 -10.20 16.68 -6.22
C TRP A 28 -9.55 15.87 -7.34
N THR A 29 -9.25 16.49 -8.49
CA THR A 29 -8.55 15.81 -9.58
C THR A 29 -7.17 15.34 -9.16
N VAL A 30 -6.40 16.17 -8.44
CA VAL A 30 -5.10 15.75 -7.88
C VAL A 30 -5.30 14.57 -6.94
N HIS A 31 -6.23 14.66 -5.99
CA HIS A 31 -6.54 13.56 -5.08
C HIS A 31 -6.94 12.28 -5.83
N GLN A 32 -7.75 12.34 -6.89
CA GLN A 32 -8.09 11.16 -7.69
C GLN A 32 -6.89 10.58 -8.45
N MET A 33 -5.94 11.41 -8.89
CA MET A 33 -4.78 10.98 -9.67
C MET A 33 -3.59 10.56 -8.79
N THR A 34 -3.50 11.04 -7.53
CA THR A 34 -2.37 10.80 -6.63
C THR A 34 -2.73 10.02 -5.38
N SER A 35 -3.99 9.99 -4.97
CA SER A 35 -4.41 9.16 -3.85
C SER A 35 -4.38 7.73 -4.36
N ASP A 36 -3.48 6.95 -3.78
CA ASP A 36 -3.24 5.54 -4.10
C ASP A 36 -4.37 4.67 -3.51
N TRP A 37 -5.62 4.99 -3.89
CA TRP A 37 -6.79 4.11 -3.74
C TRP A 37 -6.55 2.78 -4.47
N THR A 38 -5.58 2.75 -5.38
CA THR A 38 -5.09 1.62 -6.18
C THR A 38 -4.50 0.48 -5.35
N LEU A 39 -4.15 0.71 -4.08
CA LEU A 39 -3.75 -0.35 -3.15
C LEU A 39 -4.90 -0.80 -2.24
N TRP A 40 -6.13 -0.47 -2.60
CA TRP A 40 -7.32 -0.93 -1.92
C TRP A 40 -8.26 -1.66 -2.91
N PRO A 41 -8.50 -2.96 -2.74
CA PRO A 41 -7.92 -3.84 -1.72
C PRO A 41 -6.42 -4.02 -1.92
N LYS A 42 -5.69 -4.25 -0.82
CA LYS A 42 -4.23 -4.46 -0.82
C LYS A 42 -3.83 -5.46 -1.90
N GLU A 43 -2.95 -5.05 -2.81
CA GLU A 43 -2.49 -5.90 -3.90
C GLU A 43 -1.32 -6.79 -3.47
N VAL A 44 -1.30 -8.04 -3.96
CA VAL A 44 -0.10 -8.88 -3.93
C VAL A 44 0.58 -8.78 -5.29
N PRO A 45 1.67 -7.99 -5.41
CA PRO A 45 2.37 -7.89 -6.67
C PRO A 45 3.00 -9.23 -7.04
N SER A 46 3.15 -9.49 -8.34
CA SER A 46 3.75 -10.74 -8.84
C SER A 46 5.17 -10.98 -8.33
N LYS A 47 5.87 -9.91 -7.96
CA LYS A 47 7.15 -9.94 -7.26
C LYS A 47 7.09 -9.01 -6.06
N VAL A 48 7.59 -9.50 -4.92
CA VAL A 48 7.71 -8.75 -3.68
C VAL A 48 9.19 -8.65 -3.32
N GLN A 49 9.70 -7.43 -3.16
CA GLN A 49 11.02 -7.22 -2.59
C GLN A 49 10.90 -7.01 -1.08
N PHE A 50 11.58 -7.84 -0.30
CA PHE A 50 11.54 -7.80 1.16
C PHE A 50 12.90 -8.21 1.73
N ALA A 51 13.41 -7.46 2.72
CA ALA A 51 14.70 -7.70 3.36
C ALA A 51 15.87 -7.90 2.37
N GLY A 52 15.90 -7.08 1.30
CA GLY A 52 16.93 -7.15 0.26
C GLY A 52 16.83 -8.36 -0.67
N ARG A 53 15.71 -9.08 -0.66
CA ARG A 53 15.47 -10.28 -1.47
C ARG A 53 14.19 -10.17 -2.27
N ASP A 54 14.17 -10.84 -3.42
CA ASP A 54 12.99 -10.93 -4.26
C ASP A 54 12.25 -12.24 -4.05
N PHE A 55 10.93 -12.13 -3.88
CA PHE A 55 10.00 -13.23 -3.74
C PHE A 55 9.05 -13.24 -4.93
N ASN A 56 8.85 -14.42 -5.52
CA ASN A 56 7.93 -14.62 -6.63
C ASN A 56 6.58 -15.10 -6.09
N CYS A 57 5.54 -14.30 -6.31
CA CYS A 57 4.15 -14.67 -6.03
C CYS A 57 3.43 -15.23 -7.28
N GLY A 58 4.07 -15.15 -8.45
CA GLY A 58 3.49 -15.51 -9.73
C GLY A 58 2.60 -14.40 -10.32
N PRO A 59 2.29 -14.46 -11.62
CA PRO A 59 1.47 -13.43 -12.30
C PRO A 59 0.00 -13.45 -11.88
N ASN A 60 -0.49 -14.56 -11.32
CA ASN A 60 -1.85 -14.70 -10.79
C ASN A 60 -1.78 -15.53 -9.49
N PRO A 61 -1.46 -14.89 -8.35
CA PRO A 61 -1.27 -15.61 -7.10
C PRO A 61 -2.60 -16.21 -6.63
N ALA A 62 -2.60 -17.51 -6.38
CA ALA A 62 -3.76 -18.19 -5.79
C ALA A 62 -3.73 -18.09 -4.26
N PRO A 63 -4.90 -17.99 -3.59
CA PRO A 63 -4.97 -18.05 -2.13
C PRO A 63 -4.24 -19.28 -1.59
N SER A 64 -3.38 -19.06 -0.61
CA SER A 64 -2.67 -20.12 0.09
C SER A 64 -3.57 -20.78 1.12
N THR A 65 -3.41 -22.09 1.30
CA THR A 65 -4.01 -22.85 2.40
C THR A 65 -3.19 -22.77 3.69
N ARG A 66 -2.00 -22.14 3.67
CA ARG A 66 -1.15 -21.99 4.86
C ARG A 66 -1.75 -20.97 5.81
N THR A 67 -1.80 -21.32 7.10
CA THR A 67 -2.23 -20.41 8.16
C THR A 67 -1.08 -19.47 8.56
N LEU A 68 -1.43 -18.40 9.28
CA LEU A 68 -0.47 -17.44 9.83
C LEU A 68 0.04 -17.84 11.22
N ASP A 69 -0.30 -19.06 11.69
CA ASP A 69 0.02 -19.49 13.05
C ASP A 69 1.53 -19.68 13.23
N GLY A 70 2.09 -19.02 14.24
CA GLY A 70 3.54 -19.04 14.49
C GLY A 70 4.36 -18.18 13.52
N LEU A 71 3.71 -17.37 12.68
CA LEU A 71 4.38 -16.36 11.87
C LEU A 71 4.26 -14.97 12.52
N SER A 72 5.32 -14.17 12.41
CA SER A 72 5.31 -12.77 12.84
C SER A 72 5.22 -11.82 11.66
N LEU A 73 4.52 -10.70 11.86
CA LEU A 73 4.46 -9.59 10.90
C LEU A 73 5.84 -8.92 10.84
N ARG A 74 6.43 -8.81 9.65
CA ARG A 74 7.79 -8.25 9.48
C ARG A 74 7.90 -7.13 8.47
N GLY A 75 6.85 -6.87 7.68
CA GLY A 75 6.87 -5.76 6.74
C GLY A 75 5.58 -5.61 5.96
N LYS A 76 5.63 -4.76 4.94
CA LYS A 76 4.54 -4.53 3.98
C LYS A 76 5.06 -4.60 2.55
N THR A 77 4.22 -5.03 1.63
CA THR A 77 4.50 -4.94 0.19
C THR A 77 4.38 -3.49 -0.26
N ALA A 78 4.88 -3.18 -1.47
CA ALA A 78 4.60 -1.91 -2.12
C ALA A 78 3.09 -1.65 -2.25
N GLY A 79 2.31 -2.73 -2.36
CA GLY A 79 0.84 -2.69 -2.40
C GLY A 79 0.14 -2.61 -1.04
N GLY A 80 0.87 -2.37 0.05
CA GLY A 80 0.32 -2.23 1.41
C GLY A 80 -0.11 -3.53 2.07
N ALA A 81 0.09 -4.69 1.43
CA ALA A 81 -0.20 -6.01 1.97
C ALA A 81 0.81 -6.40 3.06
N ASP A 82 0.36 -7.12 4.08
CA ASP A 82 1.18 -7.48 5.23
C ASP A 82 2.06 -8.69 4.93
N ILE A 83 3.35 -8.62 5.27
CA ILE A 83 4.32 -9.70 5.04
C ILE A 83 4.60 -10.43 6.35
N TYR A 84 4.33 -11.73 6.36
CA TYR A 84 4.53 -12.65 7.46
C TYR A 84 5.61 -13.68 7.12
N ILE A 85 6.46 -14.00 8.10
CA ILE A 85 7.47 -15.06 7.99
C ILE A 85 7.44 -15.95 9.23
N VAL A 86 7.91 -17.19 9.07
CA VAL A 86 8.22 -18.05 10.21
C VAL A 86 9.39 -17.44 10.96
N GLU A 87 9.24 -17.26 12.26
CA GLU A 87 10.29 -16.73 13.11
C GLU A 87 11.45 -17.74 13.10
N PRO A 88 12.64 -17.36 12.61
CA PRO A 88 13.76 -18.27 12.55
C PRO A 88 14.15 -18.68 13.98
N GLY A 89 14.01 -19.98 14.30
CA GLY A 89 14.54 -20.53 15.55
C GLY A 89 16.05 -20.28 15.66
N PRO A 90 16.64 -20.29 16.87
CA PRO A 90 18.06 -20.02 17.04
C PRO A 90 18.89 -21.01 16.18
N GLY A 91 19.50 -20.48 15.12
CA GLY A 91 20.36 -21.24 14.19
C GLY A 91 19.78 -21.56 12.81
N GLN A 92 18.53 -21.23 12.48
CA GLN A 92 17.98 -21.42 11.13
C GLN A 92 17.43 -20.12 10.56
N ILE A 93 18.22 -19.43 9.73
CA ILE A 93 17.86 -18.13 9.14
C ILE A 93 17.49 -18.26 7.65
N THR A 94 17.21 -19.46 7.14
CA THR A 94 16.88 -19.63 5.71
C THR A 94 15.40 -19.46 5.44
N VAL A 95 15.00 -18.28 4.96
CA VAL A 95 13.64 -18.04 4.47
C VAL A 95 13.54 -18.48 3.02
N THR A 96 12.69 -19.47 2.79
CA THR A 96 12.38 -20.03 1.47
C THR A 96 11.06 -19.51 0.90
N SER A 97 10.18 -19.00 1.77
CA SER A 97 8.91 -18.40 1.37
C SER A 97 8.40 -17.40 2.41
N ILE A 98 7.66 -16.40 1.95
CA ILE A 98 6.87 -15.48 2.78
C ILE A 98 5.37 -15.71 2.56
N LEU A 99 4.56 -15.32 3.55
CA LEU A 99 3.12 -15.19 3.38
C LEU A 99 2.74 -13.72 3.30
N VAL A 100 1.99 -13.35 2.27
CA VAL A 100 1.47 -12.00 2.06
C VAL A 100 -0.02 -12.01 2.36
N LYS A 101 -0.45 -11.28 3.37
CA LYS A 101 -1.84 -11.16 3.79
C LYS A 101 -2.45 -9.87 3.25
N THR A 102 -3.57 -10.02 2.56
CA THR A 102 -4.44 -8.91 2.13
C THR A 102 -5.72 -8.93 2.96
N ASP A 103 -6.65 -8.02 2.67
CA ASP A 103 -7.95 -8.01 3.31
C ASP A 103 -8.87 -9.15 2.81
N ILE A 104 -8.49 -9.82 1.71
CA ILE A 104 -9.29 -10.87 1.06
C ILE A 104 -8.72 -12.27 1.34
N ALA A 105 -7.41 -12.44 1.22
CA ALA A 105 -6.74 -13.74 1.34
C ALA A 105 -5.26 -13.61 1.70
N THR A 106 -4.66 -14.76 2.02
CA THR A 106 -3.22 -14.93 2.20
C THR A 106 -2.63 -15.58 0.96
N TYR A 107 -1.44 -15.16 0.54
CA TYR A 107 -0.75 -15.65 -0.65
C TYR A 107 0.66 -16.09 -0.27
N SER A 108 1.16 -17.17 -0.86
CA SER A 108 2.51 -17.68 -0.58
C SER A 108 3.45 -17.30 -1.70
N CYS A 109 4.55 -16.62 -1.38
CA CYS A 109 5.55 -16.21 -2.34
C CYS A 109 6.89 -16.89 -2.03
N GLY A 110 7.48 -17.54 -3.03
CA GLY A 110 8.74 -18.27 -2.90
C GLY A 110 9.95 -17.37 -3.15
N VAL A 111 11.03 -17.55 -2.40
CA VAL A 111 12.26 -16.79 -2.63
C VAL A 111 12.86 -17.12 -4.00
N MET A 112 13.29 -16.10 -4.73
CA MET A 112 14.03 -16.30 -5.98
C MET A 112 15.52 -16.49 -5.70
N GLY A 113 16.16 -17.40 -6.47
CA GLY A 113 17.60 -17.62 -6.42
C GLY A 113 18.11 -18.50 -5.27
N GLY A 114 17.24 -19.28 -4.63
CA GLY A 114 17.63 -20.23 -3.56
C GLY A 114 17.46 -19.68 -2.14
N PRO A 115 17.59 -20.56 -1.12
CA PRO A 115 17.27 -20.25 0.28
C PRO A 115 18.09 -19.05 0.79
N ALA A 116 17.42 -18.13 1.51
CA ALA A 116 17.98 -16.83 1.87
C ALA A 116 18.24 -16.70 3.37
N LEU A 117 19.46 -16.35 3.76
CA LEU A 117 19.73 -15.86 5.12
C LEU A 117 19.09 -14.47 5.28
N LEU A 118 18.05 -14.35 6.10
CA LEU A 118 17.50 -13.05 6.49
C LEU A 118 18.43 -12.40 7.52
N LEU A 119 19.30 -11.49 7.07
CA LEU A 119 19.98 -10.57 7.97
C LEU A 119 18.89 -9.71 8.66
N ASP A 120 18.98 -9.59 9.99
CA ASP A 120 17.97 -8.99 10.85
C ASP A 120 17.59 -7.59 10.35
N SER A 121 16.53 -7.52 9.55
CA SER A 121 16.00 -6.27 9.03
C SER A 121 15.18 -5.65 10.15
N SER A 122 15.80 -4.69 10.84
CA SER A 122 15.16 -3.80 11.81
C SER A 122 13.75 -3.41 11.33
N PRO A 123 12.72 -3.46 12.21
CA PRO A 123 11.39 -3.03 11.82
C PRO A 123 11.45 -1.60 11.30
N ALA A 124 10.94 -1.38 10.09
CA ALA A 124 10.73 -0.05 9.57
C ALA A 124 9.80 0.69 10.55
N ARG A 125 10.32 1.75 11.15
CA ARG A 125 9.62 2.64 12.07
C ARG A 125 8.51 3.41 11.35
#